data_AF-A0A7C6K682-F1
#
_entry.id   AF-A0A7C6K682-F1
#
_cell.length_a   1.000
_cell.length_b   1.000
_cell.length_c   1.000
_cell.angle_alpha   90.00
_cell.angle_beta   90.00
_cell.angle_gamma   90.00
#
_symmetry.space_group_name_H-M   'P 1'
#
loop_
_entity.id
_entity.type
_entity.pdbx_description
1 polymer ?
#
loop_
_entity_poly.entity_id
_entity_poly.type
_entity_poly.pdbx_seq_one_letter_code
_entity_poly.pdbx_strand_id
1 'polypeptide(L)'
;MFSSYGLQHIFILRLLKNYCFPSISSLHNLVFLTSAANLEPQELGFYDFVRTRTGAFSPYSQEILDDLQRAGLISTGCQVTSKGRVFCNYHGISLAPFLPFWKLCTDIVNCYHGRLDNLKKVVFHHVSFRRVHLYEEIFKTKQICQKI
;
A
#
# COMPACT_ATOMS: atom_id res chain seq x y z
N MET A 1 22.83 10.13 -5.86
CA MET A 1 22.45 9.76 -4.48
C MET A 1 21.66 8.47 -4.58
N PHE A 2 22.24 7.33 -4.16
CA PHE A 2 21.52 6.05 -4.23
C PHE A 2 20.50 6.03 -3.09
N SER A 3 19.22 6.18 -3.40
CA SER A 3 18.16 5.87 -2.43
C SER A 3 18.27 4.37 -2.12
N SER A 4 18.59 4.02 -0.88
CA SER A 4 18.54 2.64 -0.42
C SER A 4 17.07 2.20 -0.42
N TYR A 5 16.69 1.29 -1.32
CA TYR A 5 15.33 0.77 -1.35
C TYR A 5 15.08 -0.10 -0.13
N GLY A 6 14.02 0.22 0.62
CA GLY A 6 13.57 -0.57 1.76
C GLY A 6 12.69 -1.74 1.34
N LEU A 7 12.30 -2.57 2.32
CA LEU A 7 11.38 -3.68 2.08
C LEU A 7 10.01 -3.20 1.60
N GLN A 8 9.54 -2.03 2.06
CA GLN A 8 8.29 -1.42 1.58
C GLN A 8 8.33 -1.08 0.09
N HIS A 9 9.48 -0.61 -0.45
CA HIS A 9 9.62 -0.37 -1.90
C HIS A 9 9.49 -1.65 -2.70
N ILE A 10 10.14 -2.73 -2.25
CA ILE A 10 10.07 -4.04 -2.90
C ILE A 10 8.63 -4.59 -2.80
N PHE A 11 7.95 -4.36 -1.68
CA PHE A 11 6.57 -4.80 -1.46
C PHE A 11 5.59 -4.07 -2.39
N ILE A 12 5.64 -2.73 -2.46
CA ILE A 12 4.80 -1.94 -3.37
C ILE A 12 5.08 -2.33 -4.82
N LEU A 13 6.34 -2.49 -5.21
CA LEU A 13 6.71 -2.95 -6.54
C LEU A 13 6.14 -4.34 -6.85
N ARG A 14 6.11 -5.25 -5.87
CA ARG A 14 5.48 -6.57 -6.02
C ARG A 14 3.97 -6.48 -6.18
N LEU A 15 3.28 -5.59 -5.46
CA LEU A 15 1.85 -5.34 -5.67
C LEU A 15 1.58 -4.87 -7.10
N LEU A 16 2.31 -3.85 -7.56
CA LEU A 16 2.18 -3.31 -8.92
C LEU A 16 2.50 -4.34 -10.01
N LYS A 17 3.42 -5.27 -9.73
CA LYS A 17 3.75 -6.35 -10.66
C LYS A 17 2.63 -7.38 -10.79
N ASN A 18 1.92 -7.70 -9.71
CA ASN A 18 0.94 -8.79 -9.68
C ASN A 18 -0.50 -8.32 -9.91
N TYR A 19 -0.79 -7.04 -9.69
CA TYR A 19 -2.14 -6.50 -9.79
C TYR A 19 -2.18 -5.26 -10.68
N CYS A 20 -3.23 -5.16 -11.49
CA CYS A 20 -3.50 -3.98 -12.31
C CYS A 20 -4.26 -2.95 -11.50
N PHE A 21 -3.59 -1.89 -11.08
CA PHE A 21 -4.22 -0.77 -10.40
C PHE A 21 -4.73 0.26 -11.41
N PRO A 22 -6.04 0.53 -11.47
CA PRO A 22 -6.61 1.52 -12.40
C PRO A 22 -6.23 2.96 -12.03
N SER A 23 -5.86 3.19 -10.77
CA SER A 23 -5.34 4.45 -10.28
C SER A 23 -4.40 4.25 -9.10
N ILE A 24 -3.55 5.25 -8.84
CA ILE A 24 -2.74 5.32 -7.62
C ILE A 24 -3.62 5.25 -6.37
N SER A 25 -4.78 5.89 -6.37
CA SER A 25 -5.73 5.83 -5.26
C SER A 25 -6.20 4.41 -4.95
N SER A 26 -6.31 3.54 -5.95
CA SER A 26 -6.70 2.13 -5.72
C SER A 26 -5.61 1.35 -4.97
N LEU A 27 -4.33 1.67 -5.20
CA LEU A 27 -3.23 1.11 -4.41
C LEU A 27 -3.29 1.61 -2.96
N HIS A 28 -3.42 2.92 -2.74
CA HIS A 28 -3.55 3.48 -1.39
C HIS A 28 -4.73 2.88 -0.62
N ASN A 29 -5.88 2.71 -1.29
CA ASN A 29 -7.06 2.08 -0.70
C ASN A 29 -6.82 0.61 -0.34
N LEU A 30 -6.11 -0.16 -1.18
CA LEU A 30 -5.76 -1.55 -0.87
C LEU A 30 -4.88 -1.61 0.38
N VAL A 31 -3.77 -0.86 0.37
CA VAL A 31 -2.81 -0.86 1.49
C VAL A 31 -3.51 -0.42 2.78
N PHE A 32 -4.37 0.60 2.73
CA PHE A 32 -5.18 1.01 3.88
C PHE A 32 -6.08 -0.12 4.41
N LEU A 33 -6.85 -0.79 3.53
CA LEU A 33 -7.74 -1.88 3.96
C LEU A 33 -6.96 -3.05 4.52
N THR A 34 -5.78 -3.34 3.97
CA THR A 34 -4.87 -4.37 4.51
C THR A 34 -4.38 -3.98 5.90
N SER A 35 -3.91 -2.75 6.09
CA SER A 35 -3.48 -2.24 7.40
C SER A 35 -4.63 -2.21 8.41
N ALA A 36 -5.85 -1.89 7.97
CA ALA A 36 -7.04 -1.83 8.82
C ALA A 36 -7.58 -3.21 9.20
N ALA A 37 -7.42 -4.21 8.33
CA ALA A 37 -7.81 -5.60 8.59
C ALA A 37 -6.82 -6.31 9.53
N ASN A 38 -5.60 -5.79 9.65
CA ASN A 38 -4.60 -6.35 10.53
C ASN A 38 -4.81 -5.86 11.97
N LEU A 39 -5.02 -6.81 12.90
CA LEU A 39 -5.30 -6.53 14.31
C LEU A 39 -4.02 -6.23 15.11
N GLU A 40 -2.85 -6.57 14.58
CA GLU A 40 -1.57 -6.36 15.24
C GLU A 40 -0.72 -5.31 14.52
N PRO A 41 -0.08 -4.37 15.26
CA PRO A 41 0.96 -3.52 14.71
C PRO A 41 2.05 -4.37 14.06
N GLN A 42 2.32 -4.14 12.79
CA GLN A 42 3.48 -4.74 12.11
C GLN A 42 4.59 -3.71 12.06
N GLU A 43 5.81 -4.13 12.39
CA GLU A 43 7.01 -3.29 12.23
C GLU A 43 7.18 -2.79 10.79
N LEU A 44 6.64 -3.53 9.82
CA LEU A 44 6.78 -3.27 8.40
C LEU A 44 5.46 -2.87 7.71
N GLY A 45 4.44 -2.46 8.48
CA GLY A 45 3.15 -2.03 7.92
C GLY A 45 3.11 -0.56 7.47
N PHE A 46 2.00 -0.17 6.86
CA PHE A 46 1.69 1.21 6.48
C PHE A 46 0.62 1.76 7.42
N TYR A 47 0.86 2.90 8.08
CA TYR A 47 -0.06 3.44 9.10
C TYR A 47 -0.28 4.94 9.00
N ASP A 48 0.27 5.59 7.98
CA ASP A 48 0.28 7.04 7.79
C ASP A 48 -0.86 7.52 6.88
N PHE A 49 -2.07 7.01 7.06
CA PHE A 49 -3.16 7.34 6.15
C PHE A 49 -3.88 8.62 6.53
N VAL A 50 -4.17 9.46 5.54
CA VAL A 50 -5.09 10.60 5.63
C VAL A 50 -6.34 10.35 4.79
N ARG A 51 -7.47 10.90 5.24
CA ARG A 51 -8.72 10.82 4.50
C ARG A 51 -8.74 11.82 3.34
N THR A 52 -9.06 11.34 2.14
CA THR A 52 -9.24 12.18 0.94
C THR A 52 -10.58 11.91 0.26
N ARG A 53 -10.90 12.68 -0.79
CA ARG A 53 -12.11 12.47 -1.62
C ARG A 53 -12.07 11.19 -2.45
N THR A 54 -10.88 10.63 -2.66
CA THR A 54 -10.65 9.40 -3.44
C THR A 54 -10.48 8.16 -2.55
N GLY A 55 -10.51 8.33 -1.24
CA GLY A 55 -10.34 7.26 -0.25
C GLY A 55 -9.18 7.56 0.69
N ALA A 56 -8.51 6.53 1.18
CA ALA A 56 -7.32 6.68 2.01
C ALA A 56 -6.13 7.06 1.13
N PHE A 57 -5.24 7.89 1.65
CA PHE A 57 -3.99 8.28 1.01
C PHE A 57 -2.85 8.16 2.01
N SER A 58 -1.75 7.52 1.66
CA SER A 58 -0.55 7.43 2.49
C SER A 58 0.56 8.26 1.83
N PRO A 59 0.99 9.38 2.45
CA PRO A 59 2.14 10.15 1.97
C PRO A 59 3.40 9.30 1.80
N TYR A 60 3.66 8.36 2.72
CA TYR A 60 4.80 7.45 2.65
C TYR A 60 4.68 6.46 1.48
N SER A 61 3.50 5.91 1.23
CA SER A 61 3.26 5.08 0.03
C SER A 61 3.46 5.89 -1.25
N GLN A 62 3.12 7.17 -1.24
CA GLN A 62 3.36 8.07 -2.38
C GLN A 62 4.86 8.33 -2.57
N GLU A 63 5.60 8.59 -1.50
CA GLU A 63 7.06 8.74 -1.55
C GLU A 63 7.74 7.50 -2.14
N ILE A 64 7.29 6.30 -1.74
CA ILE A 64 7.76 5.04 -2.33
C ILE A 64 7.48 4.96 -3.83
N LEU A 65 6.27 5.36 -4.28
CA LEU A 65 5.95 5.39 -5.71
C LEU A 65 6.86 6.36 -6.46
N ASP A 66 7.09 7.54 -5.89
CA ASP A 66 7.94 8.57 -6.49
C ASP A 66 9.40 8.10 -6.57
N ASP A 67 9.90 7.40 -5.56
CA ASP A 67 11.21 6.73 -5.57
C ASP A 67 11.32 5.69 -6.68
N LEU A 68 10.35 4.79 -6.77
CA LEU A 68 10.31 3.74 -7.81
C LEU A 68 10.24 4.35 -9.21
N GLN A 69 9.54 5.47 -9.37
CA GLN A 69 9.44 6.18 -10.65
C GLN A 69 10.76 6.88 -11.00
N ARG A 70 11.38 7.61 -10.06
CA ARG A 70 12.70 8.23 -10.24
C ARG A 70 13.77 7.20 -10.59
N ALA A 71 13.63 5.99 -10.07
CA ALA A 71 14.51 4.86 -10.36
C ALA A 71 14.31 4.21 -11.74
N GLY A 72 13.22 4.55 -12.44
CA GLY A 72 12.79 3.90 -13.67
C GLY A 72 12.30 2.46 -13.47
N LEU A 73 11.89 2.10 -12.25
CA LEU A 73 11.32 0.77 -11.94
C LEU A 73 9.83 0.72 -12.28
N ILE A 74 9.15 1.86 -12.26
CA ILE A 74 7.78 2.03 -12.75
C ILE A 74 7.70 3.23 -13.71
N SER A 75 6.71 3.23 -14.61
CA SER A 75 6.40 4.38 -15.47
C SER A 75 5.38 5.32 -14.83
N THR A 76 5.15 6.46 -15.48
CA THR A 76 3.97 7.32 -15.22
C THR A 76 2.69 6.49 -15.37
N GLY A 77 1.95 6.31 -14.28
CA GLY A 77 0.80 5.40 -14.20
C GLY A 77 1.05 4.09 -13.43
N CYS A 78 2.20 3.96 -12.76
CA CYS A 78 2.54 2.83 -11.89
C CYS A 78 2.63 1.46 -12.57
N GLN A 79 2.82 1.44 -13.90
CA GLN A 79 3.11 0.22 -14.63
C GLN A 79 4.57 -0.19 -14.38
N VAL A 80 4.80 -1.46 -14.03
CA VAL A 80 6.15 -1.95 -13.76
C VAL A 80 6.95 -2.08 -15.07
N THR A 81 8.14 -1.47 -15.11
CA THR A 81 9.03 -1.56 -16.27
C THR A 81 9.74 -2.93 -16.33
N SER A 82 10.41 -3.23 -17.43
CA SER A 82 11.25 -4.45 -17.50
C SER A 82 12.35 -4.44 -16.42
N LYS A 83 12.95 -3.27 -16.15
CA LYS A 83 13.91 -3.08 -15.06
C LYS A 83 13.26 -3.35 -13.70
N GLY A 84 12.06 -2.83 -13.47
CA GLY A 84 11.27 -3.10 -12.26
C GLY A 84 10.95 -4.57 -12.05
N ARG A 85 10.59 -5.31 -13.11
CA ARG A 85 10.33 -6.75 -13.03
C ARG A 85 11.57 -7.54 -12.60
N VAL A 86 12.73 -7.25 -13.21
CA VAL A 86 14.01 -7.90 -12.86
C VAL A 86 14.37 -7.60 -11.40
N PHE A 87 14.32 -6.33 -11.01
CA PHE A 87 14.59 -5.90 -9.63
C PHE A 87 13.67 -6.60 -8.61
N CYS A 88 12.37 -6.62 -8.88
CA CYS A 88 11.38 -7.28 -8.01
C CYS A 88 11.62 -8.80 -7.90
N ASN A 89 12.04 -9.47 -8.98
CA ASN A 89 12.35 -10.89 -8.95
C ASN A 89 13.59 -11.19 -8.10
N TYR A 90 14.64 -10.38 -8.26
CA TYR A 90 15.89 -10.54 -7.53
C TYR A 90 15.71 -10.32 -6.02
N HIS A 91 14.95 -9.29 -5.63
CA HIS A 91 14.72 -8.94 -4.22
C HIS A 91 13.46 -9.56 -3.60
N GLY A 92 12.71 -10.37 -4.35
CA GLY A 92 11.42 -10.91 -3.89
C GLY A 92 11.53 -11.82 -2.66
N ILE A 93 12.68 -12.47 -2.45
CA ILE A 93 12.96 -13.33 -1.30
C ILE A 93 13.02 -12.52 0.00
N SER A 94 13.44 -11.26 -0.06
CA SER A 94 13.52 -10.34 1.08
C SER A 94 12.15 -9.97 1.67
N LEU A 95 11.04 -10.34 1.00
CA LEU A 95 9.67 -10.07 1.46
C LEU A 95 9.09 -11.12 2.41
N ALA A 96 9.89 -12.08 2.90
CA ALA A 96 9.43 -13.05 3.90
C ALA A 96 8.72 -12.40 5.11
N PRO A 97 9.20 -11.27 5.67
CA PRO A 97 8.50 -10.57 6.76
C PRO A 97 7.12 -10.02 6.37
N PHE A 98 6.89 -9.74 5.08
CA PHE A 98 5.61 -9.24 4.56
C PHE A 98 4.61 -10.35 4.23
N LEU A 99 4.93 -11.62 4.41
CA LEU A 99 4.04 -12.72 4.01
C LEU A 99 2.61 -12.62 4.61
N PRO A 100 2.42 -12.30 5.91
CA PRO A 100 1.08 -12.12 6.45
C PRO A 100 0.33 -10.95 5.80
N PHE A 101 1.02 -9.82 5.61
CA PHE A 101 0.44 -8.64 4.98
C PHE A 101 0.10 -8.89 3.50
N TRP A 102 0.99 -9.57 2.77
CA TRP A 102 0.78 -10.01 1.40
C TRP A 102 -0.44 -10.92 1.26
N LYS A 103 -0.62 -11.86 2.21
CA LYS A 103 -1.79 -12.74 2.24
C LYS A 103 -3.08 -11.92 2.38
N LEU A 104 -3.11 -10.98 3.31
CA LEU A 104 -4.27 -10.08 3.48
C LEU A 104 -4.53 -9.22 2.24
N CYS A 105 -3.50 -8.66 1.60
CA CYS A 105 -3.67 -7.98 0.31
C CYS A 105 -4.30 -8.90 -0.73
N THR A 106 -3.80 -10.13 -0.85
CA THR A 106 -4.27 -11.12 -1.82
C THR A 106 -5.73 -11.49 -1.55
N ASP A 107 -6.10 -11.74 -0.29
CA ASP A 107 -7.47 -12.07 0.12
C ASP A 107 -8.43 -10.92 -0.22
N ILE A 108 -8.06 -9.68 0.09
CA ILE A 108 -8.85 -8.50 -0.29
C ILE A 108 -9.01 -8.40 -1.80
N VAL A 109 -7.93 -8.51 -2.58
CA VAL A 109 -7.99 -8.42 -4.05
C VAL A 109 -8.89 -9.52 -4.64
N ASN A 110 -8.79 -10.74 -4.11
CA ASN A 110 -9.59 -11.88 -4.54
C ASN A 110 -11.08 -11.70 -4.23
N CYS A 111 -11.42 -11.19 -3.04
CA CYS A 111 -12.80 -10.87 -2.66
C CYS A 111 -13.48 -9.89 -3.62
N TYR A 112 -12.72 -9.00 -4.25
CA TYR A 112 -13.24 -8.05 -5.23
C TYR A 112 -13.00 -8.47 -6.69
N HIS A 113 -12.65 -9.74 -6.93
CA HIS A 113 -12.38 -10.30 -8.26
C HIS A 113 -11.45 -9.44 -9.12
N GLY A 114 -10.44 -8.82 -8.50
CA GLY A 114 -9.53 -7.92 -9.21
C GLY A 114 -10.15 -6.58 -9.67
N ARG A 115 -11.42 -6.29 -9.34
CA ARG A 115 -12.05 -4.98 -9.60
C ARG A 115 -11.61 -3.96 -8.55
N LEU A 116 -10.35 -3.53 -8.63
CA LEU A 116 -9.74 -2.66 -7.63
C LEU A 116 -10.36 -1.27 -7.54
N ASP A 117 -11.12 -0.83 -8.55
CA ASP A 117 -11.94 0.39 -8.49
C ASP A 117 -13.00 0.35 -7.38
N ASN A 118 -13.47 -0.85 -7.02
CA ASN A 118 -14.47 -0.99 -5.96
C ASN A 118 -13.90 -0.80 -4.56
N LEU A 119 -12.57 -0.84 -4.38
CA LEU A 119 -11.94 -0.65 -3.07
C LEU A 119 -12.31 0.69 -2.45
N LYS A 120 -12.48 1.75 -3.28
CA LYS A 120 -12.96 3.05 -2.79
C LYS A 120 -14.28 2.90 -2.02
N LYS A 121 -15.26 2.16 -2.55
CA LYS A 121 -16.54 1.99 -1.86
C LYS A 121 -16.33 1.33 -0.50
N VAL A 122 -15.49 0.31 -0.42
CA VAL A 122 -15.18 -0.41 0.82
C VAL A 122 -14.54 0.51 1.85
N VAL A 123 -13.55 1.29 1.43
CA VAL A 123 -12.89 2.29 2.27
C VAL A 123 -13.89 3.28 2.86
N PHE A 124 -14.81 3.81 2.05
CA PHE A 124 -15.83 4.75 2.52
C PHE A 124 -16.82 4.15 3.53
N HIS A 125 -16.99 2.82 3.55
CA HIS A 125 -17.81 2.13 4.54
C HIS A 125 -17.01 1.68 5.77
N HIS A 126 -15.67 1.70 5.71
CA HIS A 126 -14.81 1.28 6.81
C HIS A 126 -14.92 2.22 8.01
N VAL A 127 -15.08 1.67 9.22
CA VAL A 127 -15.31 2.45 10.46
C VAL A 127 -14.18 3.44 10.72
N SER A 128 -12.92 3.02 10.60
CA SER A 128 -11.76 3.90 10.82
C SER A 128 -11.74 5.09 9.85
N PHE A 129 -12.19 4.89 8.61
CA PHE A 129 -12.25 5.96 7.61
C PHE A 129 -13.40 6.94 7.87
N ARG A 130 -14.59 6.40 8.22
CA ARG A 130 -15.81 7.19 8.40
C ARG A 130 -15.73 8.20 9.55
N ARG A 131 -15.00 7.86 10.61
CA ARG A 131 -14.89 8.65 11.85
C ARG A 131 -14.01 9.90 11.74
N VAL A 132 -13.29 10.05 10.63
CA VAL A 132 -12.21 11.04 10.46
C VAL A 132 -12.67 12.10 9.47
N HIS A 133 -12.34 13.38 9.67
CA HIS A 133 -12.70 14.43 8.70
C HIS A 133 -11.79 14.41 7.47
N LEU A 134 -12.16 15.14 6.43
CA LEU A 134 -11.33 15.26 5.23
C LEU A 134 -9.98 15.90 5.60
N TYR A 135 -8.89 15.32 5.09
CA TYR A 135 -7.50 15.69 5.34
C TYR A 135 -6.97 15.42 6.76
N GLU A 136 -7.73 14.70 7.59
CA GLU A 136 -7.24 14.23 8.88
C GLU A 136 -6.62 12.83 8.79
N GLU A 137 -5.70 12.55 9.72
CA GLU A 137 -5.06 11.25 9.91
C GLU A 137 -6.07 10.19 10.38
N ILE A 138 -6.01 9.01 9.77
CA ILE A 138 -6.92 7.89 10.04
C ILE A 138 -6.43 7.05 11.22
N PHE A 139 -5.16 6.66 11.20
CA PHE A 139 -4.54 5.98 12.33
C PHE A 139 -3.72 6.99 13.12
N LYS A 140 -4.08 7.21 14.38
CA LYS A 140 -3.22 8.00 15.27
C LYS A 140 -2.09 7.08 15.74
N THR A 141 -0.87 7.26 15.25
CA THR A 141 0.29 6.41 15.59
C THR A 141 0.51 6.27 17.10
N LYS A 142 0.07 7.26 17.90
CA LYS A 142 0.08 7.20 19.38
C LYS A 142 -0.74 6.05 19.99
N GLN A 143 -1.72 5.48 19.28
CA GLN A 143 -2.55 4.36 19.78
C GLN A 143 -1.94 2.98 19.50
N ILE A 144 -0.97 2.90 18.57
CA ILE A 144 -0.37 1.65 18.12
C ILE A 144 0.79 1.26 19.06
N CYS A 145 1.56 2.24 19.55
CA CYS A 145 2.71 2.01 20.44
C CYS A 145 2.38 2.02 21.95
N GLN A 146 1.12 2.25 22.35
CA GLN A 146 0.72 2.27 23.77
C GLN A 146 0.30 0.88 24.32
N LYS A 147 0.44 -0.18 23.53
CA LYS A 147 0.20 -1.57 23.95
C LYS A 147 1.48 -2.41 23.88
N ILE A 148 2.59 -1.87 24.37
CA ILE A 148 3.80 -2.63 24.71
C ILE A 148 3.99 -2.50 26.21
#